data_AF-A0A3D3S9H0-F1
#
_entry.id   AF-A0A3D3S9H0-F1
#
_cell.length_a   1.000
_cell.length_b   1.000
_cell.length_c   1.000
_cell.angle_alpha   90.00
_cell.angle_beta   90.00
_cell.angle_gamma   90.00
#
_symmetry.space_group_name_H-M   'P 1'
#
loop_
_entity.id
_entity.type
_entity.pdbx_description
1 polymer ?
#
loop_
_entity_poly.entity_id
_entity_poly.type
_entity_poly.pdbx_seq_one_letter_code
_entity_poly.pdbx_strand_id
1 'polypeptide(L)'
;MAHCIVPAAEEILDKEFKVLDKGFVRLIDYLGGDDRIVQAARVSYGEGTKSYREDAGLIDYLLRHEHTSPFEQVVLTFHVKLPIFVARQWIRHRTARLNEISGRYSIMKDEFYVPVSGDLAEQSADNKQGRSDEPMDADKAASVIERFERGQKAAYGDYSSLVEEGLAREIARINLPLSLYTEWYWQIDLHNLFRFLM
;
A
#
# COMPACT_ATOMS: atom_id res chain seq x y z
N MET A 1 20.31 22.77 0.23
CA MET A 1 20.47 21.35 -0.17
C MET A 1 19.54 21.15 -1.34
N ALA A 2 20.08 20.95 -2.54
CA ALA A 2 19.27 20.78 -3.74
C ALA A 2 18.35 19.55 -3.57
N HIS A 3 17.15 19.61 -4.16
CA HIS A 3 16.34 18.42 -4.41
C HIS A 3 17.25 17.38 -5.07
N CYS A 4 17.52 16.27 -4.37
CA CYS A 4 18.23 15.14 -4.96
C CYS A 4 17.28 14.53 -5.98
N ILE A 5 17.61 14.64 -7.27
CA ILE A 5 16.84 14.03 -8.35
C ILE A 5 17.38 12.61 -8.54
N VAL A 6 16.56 11.60 -8.28
CA VAL A 6 16.91 10.20 -8.49
C VAL A 6 16.27 9.75 -9.80
N PRO A 7 17.05 9.51 -10.89
CA PRO A 7 16.49 9.21 -12.21
C PRO A 7 15.48 8.06 -12.21
N ALA A 8 15.76 6.99 -11.48
CA ALA A 8 14.86 5.84 -11.36
C ALA A 8 13.54 6.18 -10.62
N ALA A 9 13.56 7.12 -9.68
CA ALA A 9 12.35 7.58 -9.00
C ALA A 9 11.53 8.50 -9.92
N GLU A 10 12.18 9.41 -10.65
CA GLU A 10 11.54 10.26 -11.67
C GLU A 10 10.86 9.43 -12.77
N GLU A 11 11.46 8.31 -13.16
CA GLU A 11 10.88 7.40 -14.16
C GLU A 11 9.54 6.80 -13.71
N ILE A 12 9.28 6.68 -12.40
CA ILE A 12 8.06 6.09 -11.87
C ILE A 12 7.16 7.09 -11.13
N LEU A 13 7.63 8.32 -10.93
CA LEU A 13 6.91 9.37 -10.23
C LEU A 13 5.57 9.63 -10.91
N ASP A 14 4.52 9.71 -10.12
CA ASP A 14 3.13 9.88 -10.53
C ASP A 14 2.57 8.80 -11.48
N LYS A 15 3.29 7.71 -11.71
CA LYS A 15 2.79 6.56 -12.47
C LYS A 15 2.04 5.60 -11.57
N GLU A 16 0.84 5.22 -11.98
CA GLU A 16 0.04 4.21 -11.29
C GLU A 16 0.45 2.80 -11.71
N PHE A 17 0.87 2.00 -10.73
CA PHE A 17 1.02 0.56 -10.88
C PHE A 17 -0.28 -0.08 -10.42
N LYS A 18 -1.03 -0.67 -11.36
CA LYS A 18 -2.32 -1.30 -11.07
C LYS A 18 -2.12 -2.56 -10.22
N VAL A 19 -2.97 -2.72 -9.20
CA VAL A 19 -2.94 -3.85 -8.27
C VAL A 19 -4.38 -4.29 -8.02
N LEU A 20 -4.62 -5.60 -8.03
CA LEU A 20 -5.97 -6.19 -8.05
C LEU A 20 -6.78 -5.71 -9.27
N ASP A 21 -8.11 -5.66 -9.15
CA ASP A 21 -9.03 -5.29 -10.21
C ASP A 21 -9.19 -3.77 -10.39
N LYS A 22 -9.09 -2.98 -9.31
CA LYS A 22 -9.36 -1.52 -9.32
C LYS A 22 -8.37 -0.69 -8.49
N GLY A 23 -7.42 -1.33 -7.82
CA GLY A 23 -6.43 -0.70 -6.96
C GLY A 23 -5.19 -0.20 -7.71
N PHE A 24 -4.36 0.55 -7.00
CA PHE A 24 -3.04 0.94 -7.48
C PHE A 24 -2.10 1.34 -6.34
N VAL A 25 -0.80 1.35 -6.65
CA VAL A 25 0.24 2.03 -5.88
C VAL A 25 0.91 3.05 -6.79
N ARG A 26 1.11 4.28 -6.30
CA ARG A 26 1.76 5.36 -7.04
C ARG A 26 2.74 6.09 -6.12
N LEU A 27 4.00 6.20 -6.53
CA LEU A 27 4.95 7.11 -5.88
C LEU A 27 4.56 8.54 -6.24
N ILE A 28 4.38 9.41 -5.24
CA ILE A 28 4.01 10.82 -5.48
C ILE A 28 5.09 11.80 -5.02
N ASP A 29 5.98 11.36 -4.13
CA ASP A 29 7.06 12.19 -3.62
C ASP A 29 8.14 11.30 -2.98
N TYR A 30 9.37 11.78 -2.99
CA TYR A 30 10.49 11.13 -2.33
C TYR A 30 11.50 12.17 -1.83
N LEU A 31 12.16 11.83 -0.74
CA LEU A 31 13.25 12.60 -0.17
C LEU A 31 14.50 11.73 -0.13
N GLY A 32 15.49 12.10 -0.95
CA GLY A 32 16.80 11.46 -0.97
C GLY A 32 16.87 10.18 -1.80
N GLY A 33 18.07 9.61 -1.83
CA GLY A 33 18.41 8.35 -2.49
C GLY A 33 19.71 7.81 -1.89
N ASP A 34 20.46 7.01 -2.64
CA ASP A 34 21.70 6.40 -2.16
C ASP A 34 22.71 7.42 -1.60
N ASP A 35 22.87 8.56 -2.27
CA ASP A 35 23.74 9.66 -1.83
C ASP A 35 23.34 10.20 -0.44
N ARG A 36 22.05 10.21 -0.12
CA ARG A 36 21.54 10.67 1.17
C ARG A 36 21.90 9.69 2.28
N ILE A 37 21.85 8.39 2.01
CA ILE A 37 22.26 7.33 2.94
C ILE A 37 23.75 7.49 3.24
N VAL A 38 24.56 7.61 2.19
CA VAL A 38 26.01 7.77 2.30
C VAL A 38 26.37 9.05 3.05
N GLN A 39 25.74 10.18 2.73
CA GLN A 39 25.93 11.45 3.42
C GLN A 39 25.61 11.30 4.91
N ALA A 40 24.45 10.74 5.25
CA ALA A 40 24.02 10.54 6.63
C ALA A 40 24.98 9.66 7.42
N ALA A 41 25.46 8.56 6.83
CA ALA A 41 26.44 7.70 7.44
C ALA A 41 27.78 8.43 7.67
N ARG A 42 28.23 9.24 6.70
CA ARG A 42 29.53 9.93 6.75
C ARG A 42 29.57 11.13 7.69
N VAL A 43 28.43 11.75 8.03
CA VAL A 43 28.40 12.77 9.10
C VAL A 43 28.96 12.20 10.41
N SER A 44 28.80 10.90 10.64
CA SER A 44 29.37 10.19 11.79
C SER A 44 30.88 9.94 11.68
N TYR A 45 31.49 10.04 10.50
CA TYR A 45 32.88 9.65 10.23
C TYR A 45 33.82 10.81 9.79
N GLY A 46 33.30 12.02 9.55
CA GLY A 46 34.10 13.20 9.17
C GLY A 46 34.43 13.31 7.67
N GLU A 47 34.81 14.52 7.22
CA GLU A 47 35.03 14.84 5.80
C GLU A 47 36.21 14.08 5.17
N GLY A 48 35.95 13.36 4.07
CA GLY A 48 36.96 12.82 3.18
C GLY A 48 36.38 12.64 1.77
N THR A 49 37.12 13.05 0.74
CA THR A 49 36.73 12.92 -0.68
C THR A 49 36.84 11.45 -1.14
N LYS A 50 35.76 10.89 -1.68
CA LYS A 50 35.69 9.48 -2.13
C LYS A 50 34.84 9.30 -3.40
N SER A 51 35.01 8.14 -4.04
CA SER A 51 34.46 7.75 -5.35
C SER A 51 33.16 6.91 -5.26
N TYR A 52 32.36 6.90 -6.34
CA TYR A 52 31.08 6.16 -6.41
C TYR A 52 31.16 4.66 -6.07
N ARG A 53 32.26 3.97 -6.41
CA ARG A 53 32.44 2.54 -6.05
C ARG A 53 32.56 2.31 -4.55
N GLU A 54 33.07 3.31 -3.82
CA GLU A 54 33.16 3.25 -2.36
C GLU A 54 31.80 3.51 -1.68
N ASP A 55 30.86 4.16 -2.38
CA ASP A 55 29.53 4.49 -1.88
C ASP A 55 28.62 3.25 -1.85
N ALA A 56 28.54 2.50 -2.95
CA ALA A 56 27.77 1.25 -3.00
C ALA A 56 28.28 0.21 -1.99
N GLY A 57 29.61 0.09 -1.86
CA GLY A 57 30.21 -0.78 -0.85
C GLY A 57 29.92 -0.35 0.58
N LEU A 58 29.79 0.96 0.84
CA LEU A 58 29.37 1.47 2.15
C LEU A 58 27.89 1.14 2.43
N ILE A 59 26.97 1.36 1.48
CA ILE A 59 25.55 1.03 1.67
C ILE A 59 25.37 -0.45 1.99
N ASP A 60 26.03 -1.32 1.21
CA ASP A 60 25.99 -2.76 1.45
C ASP A 60 26.62 -3.14 2.81
N TYR A 61 27.74 -2.54 3.20
CA TYR A 61 28.30 -2.71 4.54
C TYR A 61 27.30 -2.32 5.64
N LEU A 62 26.63 -1.17 5.51
CA LEU A 62 25.64 -0.69 6.48
C LEU A 62 24.45 -1.65 6.58
N LEU A 63 23.94 -2.14 5.44
CA LEU A 63 22.83 -3.08 5.41
C LEU A 63 23.18 -4.41 6.07
N ARG A 64 24.36 -4.98 5.76
CA ARG A 64 24.82 -6.26 6.35
C ARG A 64 25.05 -6.21 7.86
N HIS A 65 25.44 -5.05 8.38
CA HIS A 65 25.72 -4.85 9.81
C HIS A 65 24.54 -4.20 10.55
N GLU A 66 23.36 -4.16 9.92
CA GLU A 66 22.13 -3.59 10.49
C GLU A 66 22.31 -2.15 11.03
N HIS A 67 23.16 -1.36 10.36
CA HIS A 67 23.29 0.07 10.61
C HIS A 67 22.16 0.81 9.89
N THR A 68 20.98 0.83 10.50
CA THR A 68 19.73 1.21 9.84
C THR A 68 19.43 2.70 9.83
N SER A 69 19.94 3.48 10.79
CA SER A 69 19.63 4.91 10.91
C SER A 69 19.92 5.75 9.66
N PRO A 70 21.00 5.51 8.88
CA PRO A 70 21.21 6.19 7.60
C PRO A 70 20.10 5.93 6.56
N PHE A 71 19.45 4.76 6.58
CA PHE A 71 18.34 4.43 5.67
C PHE A 71 17.07 5.17 6.05
N GLU A 72 16.87 5.53 7.32
CA GLU A 72 15.72 6.33 7.76
C GLU A 72 15.74 7.77 7.19
N GLN A 73 16.86 8.20 6.61
CA GLN A 73 17.01 9.52 5.97
C GLN A 73 16.46 9.56 4.54
N VAL A 74 16.05 8.42 3.99
CA VAL A 74 15.33 8.33 2.71
C VAL A 74 13.86 8.11 3.02
N VAL A 75 12.98 8.96 2.48
CA VAL A 75 11.53 8.91 2.75
C VAL A 75 10.78 8.83 1.43
N LEU A 76 9.77 7.97 1.36
CA LEU A 76 8.89 7.82 0.20
C LEU A 76 7.45 8.11 0.61
N THR A 77 6.71 8.77 -0.28
CA THR A 77 5.28 8.99 -0.13
C THR A 77 4.54 8.32 -1.27
N PHE A 78 3.53 7.52 -0.94
CA PHE A 78 2.71 6.81 -1.89
C PHE A 78 1.26 7.28 -1.82
N HIS A 79 0.62 7.38 -2.99
CA HIS A 79 -0.82 7.35 -3.10
C HIS A 79 -1.26 5.93 -3.41
N VAL A 80 -2.10 5.35 -2.55
CA VAL A 80 -2.51 3.95 -2.65
C VAL A 80 -4.02 3.87 -2.66
N LYS A 81 -4.55 3.10 -3.60
CA LYS A 81 -5.95 2.68 -3.64
C LYS A 81 -6.04 1.18 -3.40
N LEU A 82 -6.72 0.80 -2.34
CA LEU A 82 -6.77 -0.58 -1.85
C LEU A 82 -8.10 -0.90 -1.14
N PRO A 83 -8.51 -2.18 -1.05
CA PRO A 83 -9.71 -2.55 -0.32
C PRO A 83 -9.54 -2.36 1.20
N ILE A 84 -10.61 -2.03 1.91
CA ILE A 84 -10.57 -1.78 3.37
C ILE A 84 -9.97 -2.97 4.14
N PHE A 85 -10.27 -4.21 3.76
CA PHE A 85 -9.69 -5.37 4.46
C PHE A 85 -8.15 -5.44 4.33
N VAL A 86 -7.59 -4.99 3.21
CA VAL A 86 -6.13 -4.89 2.99
C VAL A 86 -5.58 -3.70 3.78
N ALA A 87 -6.25 -2.55 3.73
CA ALA A 87 -5.88 -1.36 4.50
C ALA A 87 -5.75 -1.65 6.01
N ARG A 88 -6.64 -2.47 6.56
CA ARG A 88 -6.62 -2.88 7.98
C ARG A 88 -5.42 -3.74 8.37
N GLN A 89 -4.83 -4.47 7.43
CA GLN A 89 -3.58 -5.19 7.66
C GLN A 89 -2.40 -4.23 7.55
N TRP A 90 -2.38 -3.40 6.51
CA TRP A 90 -1.31 -2.46 6.22
C TRP A 90 -1.13 -1.39 7.32
N ILE A 91 -2.21 -0.88 7.93
CA ILE A 91 -2.15 0.13 8.98
C ILE A 91 -1.45 -0.34 10.28
N ARG A 92 -1.17 -1.64 10.40
CA ARG A 92 -0.43 -2.21 11.55
C ARG A 92 1.06 -1.83 11.54
N HIS A 93 1.58 -1.31 10.43
CA HIS A 93 2.94 -0.78 10.31
C HIS A 93 3.00 0.66 10.87
N ARG A 94 3.08 0.74 12.20
CA ARG A 94 2.92 1.96 13.01
C ARG A 94 3.99 3.05 12.81
N THR A 95 5.09 2.74 12.12
CA THR A 95 6.19 3.68 11.87
C THR A 95 5.94 4.59 10.66
N ALA A 96 4.91 4.31 9.87
CA ALA A 96 4.48 5.16 8.77
C ALA A 96 3.52 6.28 9.21
N ARG A 97 3.41 7.31 8.36
CA ARG A 97 2.44 8.40 8.47
C ARG A 97 1.37 8.21 7.40
N LEU A 98 0.10 8.42 7.76
CA LEU A 98 -1.03 8.11 6.90
C LEU A 98 -2.12 9.17 6.96
N ASN A 99 -2.76 9.41 5.83
CA ASN A 99 -4.01 10.15 5.72
C ASN A 99 -4.96 9.45 4.73
N GLU A 100 -6.12 9.01 5.20
CA GLU A 100 -7.09 8.21 4.44
C GLU A 100 -8.34 9.03 4.10
N ILE A 101 -8.94 8.77 2.95
CA ILE A 101 -10.27 9.30 2.62
C ILE A 101 -11.28 8.93 3.71
N SER A 102 -11.97 9.94 4.24
CA SER A 102 -12.98 9.73 5.27
C SER A 102 -14.37 9.65 4.67
N GLY A 103 -15.01 8.49 4.80
CA GLY A 103 -16.44 8.34 4.51
C GLY A 103 -17.36 9.14 5.44
N ARG A 104 -16.82 9.87 6.43
CA ARG A 104 -17.62 10.78 7.31
C ARG A 104 -17.92 12.06 6.56
N TYR A 105 -16.96 12.50 5.75
CA TYR A 105 -17.01 13.75 5.01
C TYR A 105 -17.30 13.53 3.53
N SER A 106 -16.97 12.36 2.97
CA SER A 106 -17.09 12.07 1.54
C SER A 106 -18.16 11.02 1.26
N ILE A 107 -18.73 11.07 0.05
CA ILE A 107 -19.51 9.95 -0.49
C ILE A 107 -18.53 8.86 -0.92
N MET A 108 -18.82 7.62 -0.54
CA MET A 108 -18.00 6.47 -0.93
C MET A 108 -18.25 6.15 -2.41
N LYS A 109 -17.20 5.81 -3.16
CA LYS A 109 -17.32 5.39 -4.56
C LYS A 109 -17.88 3.97 -4.64
N ASP A 110 -18.65 3.67 -5.68
CA ASP A 110 -19.13 2.32 -6.02
C ASP A 110 -18.00 1.46 -6.58
N GLU A 111 -16.99 1.19 -5.75
CA GLU A 111 -15.80 0.46 -6.15
C GLU A 111 -15.48 -0.59 -5.09
N PHE A 112 -15.73 -1.85 -5.42
CA PHE A 112 -15.47 -2.99 -4.55
C PHE A 112 -14.48 -3.94 -5.20
N TYR A 113 -13.66 -4.59 -4.38
CA TYR A 113 -12.80 -5.68 -4.82
C TYR A 113 -13.62 -6.91 -5.18
N VAL A 114 -13.35 -7.43 -6.38
CA VAL A 114 -13.78 -8.75 -6.82
C VAL A 114 -12.51 -9.55 -7.20
N PRO A 115 -12.26 -10.71 -6.57
CA PRO A 115 -11.08 -11.52 -6.87
C PRO A 115 -11.20 -12.13 -8.27
N VAL A 116 -10.05 -12.31 -8.93
CA VAL A 116 -9.99 -13.16 -10.12
C VAL A 116 -10.21 -14.62 -9.73
N SER A 117 -10.75 -15.43 -10.64
CA SER A 117 -11.07 -16.84 -10.34
C SER A 117 -9.88 -17.64 -9.83
N GLY A 118 -8.67 -17.37 -10.34
CA GLY A 118 -7.44 -18.03 -9.90
C GLY A 118 -7.01 -17.71 -8.47
N ASP A 119 -7.55 -16.65 -7.85
CA ASP A 119 -7.29 -16.31 -6.45
C ASP A 119 -8.26 -16.96 -5.47
N LEU A 120 -9.34 -17.56 -5.97
CA LEU A 120 -10.30 -18.28 -5.15
C LEU A 120 -9.81 -19.71 -4.95
N ALA A 121 -9.60 -20.06 -3.68
CA ALA A 121 -9.11 -21.36 -3.26
C ALA A 121 -9.84 -21.81 -1.99
N GLU A 122 -9.81 -23.09 -1.70
CA GLU A 122 -10.39 -23.63 -0.46
C GLU A 122 -9.51 -23.28 0.75
N GLN A 123 -10.05 -23.46 1.95
CA GLN A 123 -9.29 -23.25 3.18
C GLN A 123 -8.15 -24.28 3.27
N SER A 124 -6.92 -23.82 3.55
CA SER A 124 -5.80 -24.74 3.80
C SER A 124 -6.04 -25.57 5.06
N ALA A 125 -5.64 -26.85 5.01
CA ALA A 125 -5.63 -27.74 6.16
C ALA A 125 -4.47 -27.46 7.16
N ASP A 126 -3.42 -26.76 6.72
CA ASP A 126 -2.37 -26.23 7.59
C ASP A 126 -2.77 -24.82 8.07
N ASN A 127 -2.92 -24.66 9.38
CA ASN A 127 -3.26 -23.39 10.05
C ASN A 127 -2.23 -22.27 9.80
N LYS A 128 -1.03 -22.58 9.30
CA LYS A 128 -0.02 -21.56 8.94
C LYS A 128 -0.31 -20.89 7.60
N GLN A 129 -1.18 -21.45 6.78
CA GLN A 129 -1.58 -20.89 5.49
C GLN A 129 -3.07 -20.55 5.47
N GLY A 130 -3.42 -19.38 4.92
CA GLY A 130 -4.80 -18.91 4.87
C GLY A 130 -5.67 -19.64 3.84
N ARG A 131 -5.10 -20.07 2.71
CA ARG A 131 -5.79 -20.72 1.58
C ARG A 131 -4.94 -21.85 1.01
N SER A 132 -5.55 -22.82 0.35
CA SER A 132 -4.84 -23.83 -0.46
C SER A 132 -4.15 -23.18 -1.65
N ASP A 133 -3.07 -23.80 -2.14
CA ASP A 133 -2.37 -23.36 -3.35
C ASP A 133 -3.19 -23.63 -4.63
N GLU A 134 -4.02 -24.67 -4.60
CA GLU A 134 -4.88 -25.02 -5.73
C GLU A 134 -6.12 -24.11 -5.78
N PRO A 135 -6.39 -23.46 -6.93
CA PRO A 135 -7.63 -22.76 -7.15
C PRO A 135 -8.83 -23.71 -7.07
N MET A 136 -9.97 -23.18 -6.64
CA MET A 136 -11.21 -23.93 -6.65
C MET A 136 -11.71 -24.16 -8.09
N ASP A 137 -12.63 -25.10 -8.23
CA ASP A 137 -13.31 -25.40 -9.49
C ASP A 137 -13.94 -24.13 -10.12
N ALA A 138 -13.88 -24.05 -11.45
CA ALA A 138 -14.26 -22.86 -12.21
C ALA A 138 -15.74 -22.48 -12.00
N ASP A 139 -16.64 -23.45 -11.95
CA ASP A 139 -18.07 -23.20 -11.75
C ASP A 139 -18.35 -22.69 -10.33
N LYS A 140 -17.64 -23.25 -9.33
CA LYS A 140 -17.70 -22.74 -7.95
C LYS A 140 -17.15 -21.32 -7.85
N ALA A 141 -16.00 -21.04 -8.48
CA ALA A 141 -15.38 -19.72 -8.49
C ALA A 141 -16.32 -18.67 -9.12
N ALA A 142 -16.92 -18.99 -10.26
CA ALA A 142 -17.90 -18.13 -10.94
C ALA A 142 -19.11 -17.85 -10.03
N SER A 143 -19.65 -18.87 -9.36
CA SER A 143 -20.76 -18.69 -8.42
C SER A 143 -20.40 -17.81 -7.23
N VAL A 144 -19.16 -17.89 -6.72
CA VAL A 144 -18.66 -17.01 -5.64
C VAL A 144 -18.56 -15.56 -6.12
N ILE A 145 -17.96 -15.33 -7.28
CA ILE A 145 -17.84 -13.99 -7.88
C ILE A 145 -19.21 -13.35 -8.06
N GLU A 146 -20.17 -14.07 -8.65
CA GLU A 146 -21.53 -13.58 -8.87
C GLU A 146 -22.22 -13.20 -7.53
N ARG A 147 -22.02 -14.00 -6.48
CA ARG A 147 -22.55 -13.70 -5.14
C ARG A 147 -21.93 -12.43 -4.56
N PHE A 148 -20.63 -12.22 -4.75
CA PHE A 148 -19.94 -11.00 -4.28
C PHE A 148 -20.46 -9.77 -5.01
N GLU A 149 -20.49 -9.80 -6.35
CA GLU A 149 -20.98 -8.67 -7.15
C GLU A 149 -22.42 -8.30 -6.82
N ARG A 150 -23.30 -9.30 -6.69
CA ARG A 150 -24.69 -9.09 -6.29
C ARG A 150 -24.81 -8.46 -4.90
N GLY A 151 -24.06 -8.97 -3.93
CA GLY A 151 -24.09 -8.46 -2.55
C GLY A 151 -23.55 -7.04 -2.45
N GLN A 152 -22.45 -6.74 -3.15
CA GLN A 152 -21.84 -5.42 -3.22
C GLN A 152 -22.80 -4.40 -3.85
N LYS A 153 -23.42 -4.75 -4.97
CA LYS A 153 -24.41 -3.92 -5.65
C LYS A 153 -25.61 -3.59 -4.77
N ALA A 154 -26.15 -4.59 -4.05
CA ALA A 154 -27.25 -4.39 -3.13
C ALA A 154 -26.86 -3.43 -1.99
N ALA A 155 -25.72 -3.67 -1.33
CA ALA A 155 -25.22 -2.84 -0.24
C ALA A 155 -24.98 -1.38 -0.67
N TYR A 156 -24.45 -1.15 -1.87
CA TYR A 156 -24.24 0.20 -2.39
C TYR A 156 -25.55 0.89 -2.78
N GLY A 157 -26.53 0.15 -3.32
CA GLY A 157 -27.88 0.65 -3.56
C GLY A 157 -28.53 1.17 -2.29
N ASP A 158 -28.52 0.37 -1.22
CA ASP A 158 -29.05 0.76 0.08
C ASP A 158 -28.31 1.97 0.65
N TYR A 159 -26.97 1.98 0.58
CA TYR A 159 -26.16 3.12 1.00
C TYR A 159 -26.56 4.41 0.28
N SER A 160 -26.71 4.35 -1.04
CA SER A 160 -27.06 5.51 -1.87
C SER A 160 -28.45 6.04 -1.51
N SER A 161 -29.45 5.15 -1.38
CA SER A 161 -30.82 5.53 -0.95
C SER A 161 -30.81 6.21 0.41
N LEU A 162 -30.12 5.64 1.40
CA LEU A 162 -30.05 6.22 2.75
C LEU A 162 -29.41 7.61 2.75
N VAL A 163 -28.36 7.82 1.94
CA VAL A 163 -27.74 9.14 1.78
C VAL A 163 -28.72 10.13 1.14
N GLU A 164 -29.45 9.72 0.10
CA GLU A 164 -30.46 10.54 -0.58
C GLU A 164 -31.64 10.91 0.34
N GLU A 165 -32.03 10.00 1.23
CA GLU A 165 -33.03 10.21 2.29
C GLU A 165 -32.53 11.16 3.40
N GLY A 166 -31.26 11.57 3.37
CA GLY A 166 -30.68 12.54 4.30
C GLY A 166 -30.04 11.91 5.54
N LEU A 167 -29.84 10.58 5.57
CA LEU A 167 -29.11 9.95 6.66
C LEU A 167 -27.66 10.43 6.69
N ALA A 168 -27.12 10.66 7.89
CA ALA A 168 -25.73 11.05 8.06
C ALA A 168 -24.80 10.03 7.40
N ARG A 169 -23.84 10.51 6.58
CA ARG A 169 -22.89 9.67 5.83
C ARG A 169 -22.14 8.66 6.70
N GLU A 170 -21.85 9.04 7.94
CA GLU A 170 -21.18 8.16 8.88
C GLU A 170 -22.00 6.99 9.39
N ILE A 171 -23.32 7.12 9.37
CA ILE A 171 -24.24 6.04 9.67
C ILE A 171 -24.58 5.28 8.39
N ALA A 172 -24.86 5.96 7.28
CA ALA A 172 -25.22 5.30 6.02
C ALA A 172 -24.16 4.29 5.55
N ARG A 173 -22.87 4.61 5.72
CA ARG A 173 -21.78 3.75 5.24
C ARG A 173 -21.54 2.48 6.05
N ILE A 174 -22.13 2.32 7.25
CA ILE A 174 -21.74 1.23 8.18
C ILE A 174 -22.07 -0.16 7.63
N ASN A 175 -23.01 -0.25 6.68
CA ASN A 175 -23.38 -1.50 6.04
C ASN A 175 -22.59 -1.78 4.74
N LEU A 176 -21.66 -0.91 4.36
CA LEU A 176 -20.77 -1.17 3.22
C LEU A 176 -19.76 -2.27 3.58
N PRO A 177 -19.53 -3.26 2.71
CA PRO A 177 -18.63 -4.37 3.00
C PRO A 177 -17.16 -3.96 3.02
N LEU A 178 -16.33 -4.77 3.69
CA LEU A 178 -14.87 -4.58 3.77
C LEU A 178 -14.15 -4.65 2.41
N SER A 179 -14.82 -5.12 1.36
CA SER A 179 -14.29 -5.15 -0.01
C SER A 179 -14.31 -3.77 -0.68
N LEU A 180 -14.97 -2.78 -0.09
CA LEU A 180 -14.98 -1.40 -0.61
C LEU A 180 -13.55 -0.86 -0.70
N TYR A 181 -13.24 -0.18 -1.82
CA TYR A 181 -11.97 0.52 -2.00
C TYR A 181 -11.91 1.80 -1.17
N THR A 182 -10.74 2.04 -0.59
CA THR A 182 -10.36 3.28 0.05
C THR A 182 -9.08 3.80 -0.62
N GLU A 183 -8.77 5.07 -0.38
CA GLU A 183 -7.57 5.73 -0.90
C GLU A 183 -6.86 6.44 0.25
N TRP A 184 -5.54 6.34 0.28
CA TRP A 184 -4.74 7.07 1.26
C TRP A 184 -3.43 7.58 0.70
N TYR A 185 -2.89 8.58 1.40
CA TYR A 185 -1.48 8.90 1.34
C TYR A 185 -0.74 8.16 2.45
N TRP A 186 0.33 7.48 2.09
CA TRP A 186 1.15 6.68 3.00
C TRP A 186 2.62 7.06 2.86
N GLN A 187 3.21 7.62 3.90
CA GLN A 187 4.59 8.08 3.92
C GLN A 187 5.42 7.25 4.91
N ILE A 188 6.55 6.71 4.44
CA ILE A 188 7.41 5.81 5.20
C ILE A 188 8.87 6.05 4.85
N ASP A 189 9.78 5.85 5.79
CA ASP A 189 11.22 5.84 5.50
C ASP A 189 11.67 4.48 4.94
N LEU A 190 12.84 4.46 4.28
CA LEU A 190 13.33 3.28 3.58
C LEU A 190 13.61 2.09 4.51
N HIS A 191 14.08 2.33 5.75
CA HIS A 191 14.31 1.25 6.70
C HIS A 191 12.99 0.55 7.07
N ASN A 192 11.96 1.33 7.40
CA ASN A 192 10.65 0.79 7.74
C ASN A 192 9.93 0.19 6.53
N LEU A 193 10.17 0.71 5.32
CA LEU A 193 9.69 0.11 4.08
C LEU A 193 10.29 -1.29 3.86
N PHE A 194 11.59 -1.47 4.11
CA PHE A 194 12.23 -2.78 4.05
C PHE A 194 11.57 -3.80 4.99
N ARG A 195 11.22 -3.39 6.22
CA ARG A 195 10.46 -4.26 7.16
C ARG A 195 9.01 -4.50 6.77
N PHE A 196 8.44 -3.68 5.89
CA PHE A 196 7.12 -3.92 5.33
C PHE A 196 7.17 -4.98 4.22
N LEU A 197 8.26 -5.03 3.47
CA LEU A 197 8.45 -5.93 2.32
C LEU A 197 9.05 -7.30 2.69
N MET A 198 9.83 -7.38 3.76
CA MET A 198 10.52 -8.59 4.24
C MET A 198 9.89 -9.11 5.54
#